data_AF-A0A838NFY5-F1
#
_entry.id   AF-A0A838NFY5-F1
#
_cell.length_a   1.000
_cell.length_b   1.000
_cell.length_c   1.000
_cell.angle_alpha   90.00
_cell.angle_beta   90.00
_cell.angle_gamma   90.00
#
_symmetry.space_group_name_H-M   'P 1'
#
loop_
_entity.id
_entity.type
_entity.pdbx_description
1 polymer ?
#
loop_
_entity_poly.entity_id
_entity_poly.type
_entity_poly.pdbx_seq_one_letter_code
_entity_poly.pdbx_strand_id
1 'polypeptide(L)'
;MPISTALGRSLWAATLLLGADAGVAAAQVQRDEQFYYPGGFNWQFLANYPAAARLFNAFDYGHAVLYERLYTERANAAPQLEKEYRYLTTDLLVRPPRFAVAEEVIMPSYSKLAWRGKMMFDWAHILHRQIYDAYSDQSLTATQRDALIERLTDYYLSNRKYAFTDKPKSMALMDEQYFSQTFRKAYPKFNGLIWAYHWLQVGLYEPFLEAQTETQRKAGVQATLARFWSMLEDPTSRMPKVMPMTSAVAPRFSAAHPRAAVIFDNLHMTHDIISDILTADTIPHDQKGTMIDDQLDKLQDPTAEVISLDEWRMMADHMGGIEAMGGPAAGLVRLVQAPATPLEAGQMHGAMPGMAADSGRMAHDMGQMNAPRKDMAHDSMPPTGGDTTRMPSGMDHGQVGTGQEAMKGRTEMMDLHARMMADPVIRKRVMADSAMRSLMTQMMDSVGAARPGAPDPGRTQKHEGHGQQKSEPSGRKQSPAKPPAPAPRPARPESADT
;
A
#
# COMPACT_ATOMS: atom_id res chain seq x y z
N MET A 1 -98.97 32.95 -25.43
CA MET A 1 -98.12 33.88 -24.65
C MET A 1 -97.25 33.04 -23.70
N PRO A 2 -95.96 33.34 -23.52
CA PRO A 2 -94.96 33.52 -24.58
C PRO A 2 -93.58 32.85 -24.24
N ILE A 3 -92.61 33.01 -25.16
CA ILE A 3 -91.13 32.99 -24.99
C ILE A 3 -90.49 31.58 -24.91
N SER A 4 -89.90 31.02 -25.97
CA SER A 4 -88.68 31.36 -26.74
C SER A 4 -87.38 30.77 -26.17
N THR A 5 -86.65 30.08 -27.07
CA THR A 5 -85.18 30.09 -27.28
C THR A 5 -84.26 29.69 -26.12
N ALA A 6 -83.07 29.10 -26.30
CA ALA A 6 -82.31 28.54 -27.40
C ALA A 6 -81.01 28.01 -26.77
N LEU A 7 -80.33 27.09 -27.47
CA LEU A 7 -78.89 26.83 -27.48
C LEU A 7 -78.06 27.08 -26.20
N GLY A 8 -77.42 26.00 -25.75
CA GLY A 8 -76.21 26.06 -24.94
C GLY A 8 -75.42 24.76 -25.03
N ARG A 9 -74.69 24.57 -26.13
CA ARG A 9 -73.59 23.59 -26.18
C ARG A 9 -72.52 24.06 -25.19
N SER A 10 -72.43 23.40 -24.05
CA SER A 10 -71.30 23.56 -23.13
C SER A 10 -70.49 22.27 -23.16
N LEU A 11 -69.37 22.33 -23.89
CA LEU A 11 -68.24 21.41 -23.74
C LEU A 11 -67.85 21.41 -22.26
N TRP A 12 -68.12 20.31 -21.55
CA TRP A 12 -67.42 20.04 -20.31
C TRP A 12 -66.05 19.49 -20.67
N ALA A 13 -65.07 20.39 -20.68
CA ALA A 13 -63.67 20.03 -20.61
C ALA A 13 -63.42 19.36 -19.25
N ALA A 14 -63.38 18.03 -19.25
CA ALA A 14 -62.84 17.26 -18.15
C ALA A 14 -61.32 17.44 -18.14
N THR A 15 -60.86 18.55 -17.57
CA THR A 15 -59.45 18.70 -17.19
C THR A 15 -59.22 17.83 -15.94
N LEU A 16 -59.04 16.54 -16.17
CA LEU A 16 -58.37 15.67 -15.21
C LEU A 16 -56.94 16.16 -15.10
N LEU A 17 -56.70 17.06 -14.13
CA LEU A 17 -55.40 17.25 -13.53
C LEU A 17 -55.02 15.90 -12.91
N LEU A 18 -54.41 15.03 -13.72
CA LEU A 18 -53.50 14.02 -13.24
C LEU A 18 -52.39 14.79 -12.54
N GLY A 19 -52.57 14.98 -11.23
CA GLY A 19 -51.46 15.09 -10.30
C GLY A 19 -50.66 13.81 -10.43
N ALA A 20 -49.81 13.75 -11.44
CA ALA A 20 -48.66 12.91 -11.41
C ALA A 20 -47.87 13.43 -10.21
N ASP A 21 -48.03 12.75 -9.07
CA ASP A 21 -46.96 12.59 -8.13
C ASP A 21 -45.75 12.17 -8.97
N ALA A 22 -44.96 13.16 -9.37
CA ALA A 22 -43.56 12.99 -9.67
C ALA A 22 -42.89 12.66 -8.33
N GLY A 23 -43.27 11.49 -7.78
CA GLY A 23 -42.44 10.76 -6.86
C GLY A 23 -41.13 10.63 -7.60
N VAL A 24 -40.16 11.42 -7.16
CA VAL A 24 -38.78 11.38 -7.60
C VAL A 24 -38.42 9.90 -7.64
N ALA A 25 -38.41 9.32 -8.84
CA ALA A 25 -37.84 8.02 -9.04
C ALA A 25 -36.40 8.20 -8.60
N ALA A 26 -36.08 7.75 -7.38
CA ALA A 26 -34.74 7.80 -6.84
C ALA A 26 -33.86 7.22 -7.93
N ALA A 27 -33.06 8.07 -8.58
CA ALA A 27 -32.23 7.65 -9.69
C ALA A 27 -31.41 6.47 -9.19
N GLN A 28 -31.66 5.28 -9.74
CA GLN A 28 -30.89 4.11 -9.36
C GLN A 28 -29.44 4.44 -9.66
N VAL A 29 -28.62 4.56 -8.61
CA VAL A 29 -27.20 4.87 -8.76
C VAL A 29 -26.59 3.77 -9.61
N GLN A 30 -26.13 4.12 -10.81
CA GLN A 30 -25.51 3.17 -11.72
C GLN A 30 -24.17 2.71 -11.13
N ARG A 31 -24.08 1.40 -10.85
CA ARG A 31 -22.94 0.74 -10.20
C ARG A 31 -22.05 0.05 -11.22
N ASP A 32 -21.42 0.83 -12.09
CA ASP A 32 -20.52 0.30 -13.11
C ASP A 32 -19.21 -0.18 -12.48
N GLU A 33 -18.82 -1.41 -12.77
CA GLU A 33 -17.49 -1.93 -12.48
C GLU A 33 -16.44 -1.15 -13.28
N GLN A 34 -15.30 -0.88 -12.65
CA GLN A 34 -14.15 -0.25 -13.31
C GLN A 34 -13.11 -1.32 -13.63
N PHE A 35 -12.61 -1.29 -14.86
CA PHE A 35 -11.57 -2.20 -15.31
C PHE A 35 -10.21 -1.49 -15.29
N TYR A 36 -9.21 -2.21 -14.81
CA TYR A 36 -7.82 -1.74 -14.80
C TYR A 36 -7.28 -1.60 -16.23
N TYR A 37 -6.22 -0.81 -16.42
CA TYR A 37 -5.58 -0.66 -17.73
C TYR A 37 -5.00 -2.02 -18.19
N PRO A 38 -5.41 -2.56 -19.35
CA PRO A 38 -4.96 -3.89 -19.77
C PRO A 38 -3.51 -3.85 -20.26
N GLY A 39 -2.73 -4.88 -19.90
CA GLY A 39 -1.35 -5.05 -20.35
C GLY A 39 -0.65 -6.25 -19.74
N GLY A 40 0.47 -6.67 -20.35
CA GLY A 40 1.27 -7.81 -19.88
C GLY A 40 2.05 -7.57 -18.58
N PHE A 41 2.14 -6.31 -18.15
CA PHE A 41 2.75 -5.90 -16.89
C PHE A 41 1.84 -6.18 -15.68
N ASN A 42 0.54 -6.38 -15.88
CA ASN A 42 -0.40 -6.61 -14.78
C ASN A 42 0.01 -7.86 -13.98
N TRP A 43 -0.17 -7.79 -12.66
CA TRP A 43 0.14 -8.84 -11.68
C TRP A 43 1.63 -9.09 -11.42
N GLN A 44 2.54 -8.34 -12.05
CA GLN A 44 3.99 -8.49 -11.82
C GLN A 44 4.38 -8.20 -10.37
N PHE A 45 3.70 -7.29 -9.67
CA PHE A 45 3.98 -7.04 -8.25
C PHE A 45 3.57 -8.21 -7.38
N LEU A 46 2.40 -8.80 -7.62
CA LEU A 46 1.94 -9.99 -6.91
C LEU A 46 2.86 -11.19 -7.17
N ALA A 47 3.33 -11.35 -8.41
CA ALA A 47 4.24 -12.43 -8.79
C ALA A 47 5.62 -12.29 -8.13
N ASN A 48 6.20 -11.09 -8.17
CA ASN A 48 7.59 -10.86 -7.78
C ASN A 48 7.76 -10.47 -6.30
N TYR A 49 6.73 -9.91 -5.67
CA TYR A 49 6.72 -9.43 -4.28
C TYR A 49 5.44 -9.81 -3.52
N PRO A 50 5.06 -11.11 -3.46
CA PRO A 50 3.76 -11.55 -2.97
C PRO A 50 3.48 -11.16 -1.52
N ALA A 51 4.49 -11.06 -0.67
CA ALA A 51 4.30 -10.65 0.73
C ALA A 51 3.82 -9.19 0.83
N ALA A 52 4.46 -8.28 0.09
CA ALA A 52 4.07 -6.88 0.05
C ALA A 52 2.72 -6.69 -0.66
N ALA A 53 2.54 -7.32 -1.82
CA ALA A 53 1.30 -7.21 -2.60
C ALA A 53 0.06 -7.68 -1.83
N ARG A 54 0.17 -8.75 -1.03
CA ARG A 54 -0.97 -9.26 -0.25
C ARG A 54 -1.35 -8.34 0.90
N LEU A 55 -0.41 -7.59 1.49
CA LEU A 55 -0.75 -6.62 2.54
C LEU A 55 -1.75 -5.57 2.03
N PHE A 56 -1.71 -5.22 0.75
CA PHE A 56 -2.69 -4.28 0.18
C PHE A 56 -4.11 -4.83 0.25
N ASN A 57 -4.31 -6.14 0.04
CA ASN A 57 -5.62 -6.77 0.23
C ASN A 57 -6.09 -6.71 1.70
N ALA A 58 -5.17 -6.75 2.66
CA ALA A 58 -5.50 -6.59 4.07
C ALA A 58 -5.76 -5.13 4.45
N PHE A 59 -5.10 -4.17 3.79
CA PHE A 59 -5.33 -2.74 3.96
C PHE A 59 -6.72 -2.32 3.46
N ASP A 60 -7.11 -2.77 2.27
CA ASP A 60 -8.47 -2.60 1.75
C ASP A 60 -9.53 -3.08 2.76
N TYR A 61 -9.33 -4.28 3.33
CA TYR A 61 -10.21 -4.80 4.39
C TYR A 61 -10.21 -3.90 5.63
N GLY A 62 -9.04 -3.43 6.06
CA GLY A 62 -8.90 -2.55 7.22
C GLY A 62 -9.66 -1.23 7.08
N HIS A 63 -9.58 -0.61 5.90
CA HIS A 63 -10.33 0.60 5.57
C HIS A 63 -11.84 0.31 5.51
N ALA A 64 -12.22 -0.76 4.81
CA ALA A 64 -13.62 -1.14 4.67
C ALA A 64 -14.29 -1.43 6.03
N VAL A 65 -13.64 -2.24 6.88
CA VAL A 65 -14.21 -2.58 8.19
C VAL A 65 -14.27 -1.36 9.11
N LEU A 66 -13.30 -0.45 9.01
CA LEU A 66 -13.35 0.82 9.74
C LEU A 66 -14.61 1.61 9.41
N TYR A 67 -14.90 1.82 8.12
CA TYR A 67 -16.07 2.57 7.69
C TYR A 67 -17.38 1.91 8.08
N GLU A 68 -17.47 0.58 7.92
CA GLU A 68 -18.67 -0.15 8.31
C GLU A 68 -18.93 0.00 9.81
N ARG A 69 -17.89 -0.15 10.65
CA ARG A 69 -18.04 -0.04 12.11
C ARG A 69 -18.38 1.37 12.56
N LEU A 70 -17.70 2.39 12.02
CA LEU A 70 -18.02 3.78 12.36
C LEU A 70 -19.46 4.13 12.00
N TYR A 71 -19.93 3.70 10.82
CA TYR A 71 -21.28 4.02 10.36
C TYR A 71 -22.39 3.25 11.10
N THR A 72 -22.19 1.95 11.35
CA THR A 72 -23.24 1.07 11.89
C THR A 72 -23.30 1.04 13.42
N GLU A 73 -22.16 1.12 14.10
CA GLU A 73 -22.08 0.96 15.55
C GLU A 73 -22.23 2.31 16.28
N ARG A 74 -21.92 3.44 15.61
CA ARG A 74 -22.09 4.80 16.11
C ARG A 74 -21.39 4.98 17.48
N ALA A 75 -22.14 5.37 18.52
CA ALA A 75 -21.63 5.51 19.89
C ALA A 75 -21.02 4.21 20.47
N ASN A 76 -21.34 3.05 19.90
CA ASN A 76 -20.78 1.75 20.28
C ASN A 76 -19.58 1.31 19.41
N ALA A 77 -19.04 2.19 18.56
CA ALA A 77 -17.93 1.83 17.67
C ALA A 77 -16.64 1.47 18.44
N ALA A 78 -16.37 2.09 19.58
CA ALA A 78 -15.13 1.88 20.35
C ALA A 78 -14.78 0.40 20.63
N PRO A 79 -15.65 -0.41 21.28
CA PRO A 79 -15.34 -1.82 21.54
C PRO A 79 -15.20 -2.65 20.25
N GLN A 80 -15.93 -2.31 19.18
CA GLN A 80 -15.82 -3.02 17.91
C GLN A 80 -14.51 -2.69 17.20
N LEU A 81 -14.14 -1.41 17.13
CA LEU A 81 -12.86 -0.99 16.56
C LEU A 81 -11.67 -1.56 17.32
N GLU A 82 -11.74 -1.69 18.64
CA GLU A 82 -10.70 -2.37 19.41
C GLU A 82 -10.56 -3.86 19.04
N LYS A 83 -11.70 -4.54 18.83
CA LYS A 83 -11.72 -5.93 18.36
C LYS A 83 -11.15 -6.05 16.95
N GLU A 84 -11.58 -5.21 16.02
CA GLU A 84 -11.08 -5.20 14.65
C GLU A 84 -9.59 -4.87 14.60
N TYR A 85 -9.13 -3.88 15.36
CA TYR A 85 -7.70 -3.55 15.48
C TYR A 85 -6.86 -4.77 15.87
N ARG A 86 -7.31 -5.52 16.89
CA ARG A 86 -6.62 -6.74 17.33
C ARG A 86 -6.56 -7.75 16.20
N TYR A 87 -7.71 -8.07 15.60
CA TYR A 87 -7.77 -9.01 14.48
C TYR A 87 -6.87 -8.60 13.31
N LEU A 88 -6.89 -7.32 12.93
CA LEU A 88 -6.03 -6.79 11.87
C LEU A 88 -4.55 -7.04 12.19
N THR A 89 -4.11 -6.63 13.38
CA THR A 89 -2.68 -6.63 13.76
C THR A 89 -2.13 -8.01 14.15
N THR A 90 -2.97 -8.92 14.65
CA THR A 90 -2.53 -10.25 15.11
C THR A 90 -2.82 -11.37 14.11
N ASP A 91 -3.79 -11.20 13.22
CA ASP A 91 -4.26 -12.27 12.35
C ASP A 91 -4.21 -11.89 10.88
N LEU A 92 -4.93 -10.83 10.47
CA LEU A 92 -5.11 -10.52 9.06
C LEU A 92 -3.81 -10.03 8.40
N LEU A 93 -3.11 -9.08 9.00
CA LEU A 93 -1.85 -8.57 8.46
C LEU A 93 -0.75 -9.63 8.48
N VAL A 94 -0.78 -10.54 9.46
CA VAL A 94 0.18 -11.65 9.58
C VAL A 94 -0.05 -12.69 8.49
N ARG A 95 -1.31 -12.91 8.10
CA ARG A 95 -1.72 -13.88 7.06
C ARG A 95 -2.66 -13.21 6.05
N PRO A 96 -2.14 -12.27 5.25
CA PRO A 96 -2.99 -11.46 4.40
C PRO A 96 -3.62 -12.29 3.27
N PRO A 97 -4.85 -11.94 2.83
CA PRO A 97 -5.55 -12.63 1.77
C PRO A 97 -4.72 -12.69 0.48
N ARG A 98 -4.78 -13.82 -0.22
CA ARG A 98 -4.11 -13.98 -1.52
C ARG A 98 -4.76 -13.15 -2.62
N PHE A 99 -6.06 -12.89 -2.49
CA PHE A 99 -6.87 -12.14 -3.44
C PHE A 99 -7.60 -11.04 -2.69
N ALA A 100 -7.79 -9.90 -3.36
CA ALA A 100 -8.67 -8.86 -2.86
C ALA A 100 -10.09 -9.41 -2.76
N VAL A 101 -10.78 -9.05 -1.68
CA VAL A 101 -12.22 -9.25 -1.53
C VAL A 101 -12.87 -7.94 -1.95
N ALA A 102 -13.96 -8.01 -2.70
CA ALA A 102 -14.73 -6.82 -3.06
C ALA A 102 -15.18 -6.09 -1.77
N GLU A 103 -14.75 -4.84 -1.60
CA GLU A 103 -14.92 -4.11 -0.33
C GLU A 103 -16.39 -3.99 0.07
N GLU A 104 -17.33 -3.91 -0.89
CA GLU A 104 -18.77 -3.85 -0.61
C GLU A 104 -19.33 -5.07 0.13
N VAL A 105 -18.63 -6.20 0.10
CA VAL A 105 -18.97 -7.40 0.90
C VAL A 105 -18.61 -7.19 2.38
N ILE A 106 -17.57 -6.40 2.65
CA ILE A 106 -17.06 -6.10 3.99
C ILE A 106 -17.79 -4.89 4.58
N MET A 107 -18.11 -3.88 3.75
CA MET A 107 -18.75 -2.62 4.15
C MET A 107 -20.11 -2.37 3.46
N PRO A 108 -21.10 -3.28 3.61
CA PRO A 108 -22.35 -3.20 2.87
C PRO A 108 -23.21 -1.99 3.25
N SER A 109 -23.16 -1.52 4.49
CA SER A 109 -23.96 -0.37 4.94
C SER A 109 -23.33 0.94 4.49
N TYR A 110 -22.01 1.06 4.64
CA TYR A 110 -21.28 2.21 4.12
C TYR A 110 -21.39 2.31 2.59
N SER A 111 -21.29 1.20 1.86
CA SER A 111 -21.42 1.22 0.38
C SER A 111 -22.80 1.70 -0.09
N LYS A 112 -23.85 1.53 0.72
CA LYS A 112 -25.19 2.09 0.43
C LYS A 112 -25.24 3.59 0.71
N LEU A 113 -24.55 4.05 1.76
CA LEU A 113 -24.46 5.45 2.14
C LEU A 113 -23.64 6.27 1.12
N ALA A 114 -22.43 5.79 0.79
CA ALA A 114 -21.40 6.56 0.10
C ALA A 114 -20.78 5.74 -1.04
N TRP A 115 -21.62 5.28 -1.98
CA TRP A 115 -21.19 4.48 -3.13
C TRP A 115 -20.09 5.18 -3.95
N ARG A 116 -20.22 6.49 -4.17
CA ARG A 116 -19.22 7.28 -4.90
C ARG A 116 -17.86 7.26 -4.19
N GLY A 117 -17.83 7.48 -2.88
CA GLY A 117 -16.60 7.42 -2.08
C GLY A 117 -15.91 6.07 -2.17
N LYS A 118 -16.68 4.97 -2.05
CA LYS A 118 -16.18 3.61 -2.28
C LYS A 118 -15.51 3.47 -3.65
N MET A 119 -16.19 3.89 -4.71
CA MET A 119 -15.66 3.77 -6.07
C MET A 119 -14.42 4.63 -6.32
N MET A 120 -14.31 5.79 -5.67
CA MET A 120 -13.11 6.64 -5.72
C MET A 120 -11.91 5.96 -5.05
N PHE A 121 -12.12 5.30 -3.90
CA PHE A 121 -11.08 4.50 -3.23
C PHE A 121 -10.63 3.33 -4.11
N ASP A 122 -11.56 2.49 -4.58
CA ASP A 122 -11.25 1.37 -5.47
C ASP A 122 -10.44 1.82 -6.70
N TRP A 123 -10.84 2.93 -7.31
CA TRP A 123 -10.19 3.42 -8.52
C TRP A 123 -8.74 3.86 -8.26
N ALA A 124 -8.49 4.57 -7.15
CA ALA A 124 -7.15 5.00 -6.78
C ALA A 124 -6.28 3.81 -6.28
N HIS A 125 -6.91 2.85 -5.62
CA HIS A 125 -6.32 1.58 -5.21
C HIS A 125 -5.87 0.73 -6.41
N ILE A 126 -6.62 0.75 -7.52
CA ILE A 126 -6.20 0.15 -8.78
C ILE A 126 -4.96 0.88 -9.32
N LEU A 127 -4.94 2.21 -9.35
CA LEU A 127 -3.77 2.98 -9.80
C LEU A 127 -2.51 2.61 -9.00
N HIS A 128 -2.60 2.58 -7.67
CA HIS A 128 -1.49 2.14 -6.80
C HIS A 128 -0.93 0.79 -7.26
N ARG A 129 -1.81 -0.22 -7.40
CA ARG A 129 -1.43 -1.58 -7.80
C ARG A 129 -0.80 -1.63 -9.18
N GLN A 130 -1.36 -0.92 -10.16
CA GLN A 130 -0.84 -0.92 -11.54
C GLN A 130 0.53 -0.23 -11.65
N ILE A 131 0.79 0.81 -10.87
CA ILE A 131 2.12 1.43 -10.80
C ILE A 131 3.13 0.46 -10.19
N TYR A 132 2.76 -0.29 -9.15
CA TYR A 132 3.63 -1.34 -8.60
C TYR A 132 3.89 -2.47 -9.59
N ASP A 133 2.87 -2.86 -10.36
CA ASP A 133 3.01 -3.84 -11.43
C ASP A 133 4.01 -3.35 -12.49
N ALA A 134 3.91 -2.10 -12.94
CA ALA A 134 4.87 -1.49 -13.85
C ALA A 134 6.31 -1.45 -13.28
N TYR A 135 6.48 -1.11 -12.00
CA TYR A 135 7.79 -1.15 -11.34
C TYR A 135 8.37 -2.55 -11.14
N SER A 136 7.49 -3.55 -11.10
CA SER A 136 7.86 -4.95 -10.88
C SER A 136 8.08 -5.71 -12.18
N ASP A 137 7.70 -5.15 -13.33
CA ASP A 137 7.94 -5.73 -14.64
C ASP A 137 9.40 -5.52 -15.07
N GLN A 138 10.17 -6.61 -15.08
CA GLN A 138 11.58 -6.61 -15.44
C GLN A 138 11.82 -6.50 -16.94
N SER A 139 10.79 -6.72 -17.77
CA SER A 139 10.90 -6.56 -19.22
C SER A 139 10.92 -5.09 -19.65
N LEU A 140 10.50 -4.18 -18.77
CA LEU A 140 10.47 -2.74 -19.04
C LEU A 140 11.81 -2.08 -18.71
N THR A 141 12.36 -1.36 -19.69
CA THR A 141 13.42 -0.36 -19.43
C THR A 141 12.89 0.77 -18.54
N ALA A 142 13.80 1.55 -17.94
CA ALA A 142 13.41 2.70 -17.12
C ALA A 142 12.50 3.68 -17.87
N THR A 143 12.87 4.06 -19.10
CA THR A 143 12.05 4.97 -19.92
C THR A 143 10.68 4.40 -20.28
N GLN A 144 10.60 3.11 -20.63
CA GLN A 144 9.31 2.47 -20.93
C GLN A 144 8.40 2.42 -19.70
N ARG A 145 8.99 2.13 -18.54
CA ARG A 145 8.28 2.09 -17.28
C ARG A 145 7.76 3.47 -16.89
N ASP A 146 8.58 4.51 -16.98
CA ASP A 146 8.14 5.87 -16.64
C ASP A 146 7.01 6.33 -17.57
N ALA A 147 7.13 6.05 -18.88
CA ALA A 147 6.08 6.33 -19.85
C ALA A 147 4.79 5.52 -19.60
N LEU A 148 4.91 4.28 -19.12
CA LEU A 148 3.75 3.47 -18.73
C LEU A 148 3.06 4.07 -17.49
N ILE A 149 3.81 4.50 -16.48
CA ILE A 149 3.24 5.09 -15.26
C ILE A 149 2.46 6.38 -15.58
N GLU A 150 2.99 7.24 -16.45
CA GLU A 150 2.24 8.43 -16.89
C GLU A 150 0.98 8.04 -17.67
N ARG A 151 1.04 6.99 -18.49
CA ARG A 151 -0.14 6.48 -19.21
C ARG A 151 -1.19 5.88 -18.27
N LEU A 152 -0.78 5.17 -17.22
CA LEU A 152 -1.67 4.66 -16.19
C LEU A 152 -2.35 5.82 -15.45
N THR A 153 -1.59 6.87 -15.16
CA THR A 153 -2.10 8.09 -14.53
C THR A 153 -3.10 8.80 -15.43
N ASP A 154 -2.83 8.92 -16.73
CA ASP A 154 -3.77 9.49 -17.71
C ASP A 154 -5.05 8.64 -17.84
N TYR A 155 -4.92 7.32 -17.85
CA TYR A 155 -6.07 6.40 -17.88
C TYR A 155 -6.92 6.55 -16.62
N TYR A 156 -6.30 6.58 -15.44
CA TYR A 156 -6.97 6.86 -14.17
C TYR A 156 -7.76 8.18 -14.24
N LEU A 157 -7.09 9.26 -14.67
CA LEU A 157 -7.67 10.59 -14.77
C LEU A 157 -8.77 10.69 -15.84
N SER A 158 -8.76 9.83 -16.87
CA SER A 158 -9.81 9.82 -17.89
C SER A 158 -11.20 9.53 -17.31
N ASN A 159 -11.27 8.80 -16.18
CA ASN A 159 -12.51 8.57 -15.45
C ASN A 159 -12.76 9.66 -14.39
N ARG A 160 -13.18 10.84 -14.85
CA ARG A 160 -13.48 11.99 -13.98
C ARG A 160 -14.59 11.71 -12.96
N LYS A 161 -15.41 10.68 -13.14
CA LYS A 161 -16.46 10.30 -12.18
C LYS A 161 -15.85 9.84 -10.85
N TYR A 162 -14.71 9.17 -10.87
CA TYR A 162 -14.10 8.57 -9.68
C TYR A 162 -12.63 8.96 -9.43
N ALA A 163 -11.99 9.69 -10.35
CA ALA A 163 -10.63 10.13 -10.15
C ALA A 163 -10.55 11.29 -9.16
N PHE A 164 -9.66 11.19 -8.17
CA PHE A 164 -9.10 12.34 -7.47
C PHE A 164 -8.32 13.20 -8.48
N THR A 165 -8.28 14.51 -8.24
CA THR A 165 -7.49 15.41 -9.09
C THR A 165 -5.99 15.19 -8.92
N ASP A 166 -5.22 15.54 -9.95
CA ASP A 166 -3.74 15.56 -9.92
C ASP A 166 -3.17 16.90 -9.42
N LYS A 167 -4.02 17.73 -8.80
CA LYS A 167 -3.65 18.97 -8.14
C LYS A 167 -3.57 18.77 -6.63
N PRO A 168 -2.47 19.20 -5.97
CA PRO A 168 -2.32 18.99 -4.53
C PRO A 168 -3.36 19.81 -3.79
N LYS A 169 -4.05 19.16 -2.86
CA LYS A 169 -5.07 19.78 -2.04
C LYS A 169 -4.50 20.36 -0.75
N SER A 170 -5.13 21.41 -0.28
CA SER A 170 -4.85 21.97 1.04
C SER A 170 -5.22 21.00 2.14
N MET A 171 -4.35 20.85 3.14
CA MET A 171 -4.65 20.08 4.36
C MET A 171 -5.80 20.68 5.16
N ALA A 172 -6.21 21.92 4.91
CA ALA A 172 -7.39 22.52 5.52
C ALA A 172 -8.68 21.68 5.27
N LEU A 173 -8.73 20.93 4.16
CA LEU A 173 -9.84 20.01 3.88
C LEU A 173 -9.94 18.86 4.90
N MET A 174 -8.83 18.44 5.51
CA MET A 174 -8.77 17.36 6.50
C MET A 174 -8.65 17.85 7.93
N ASP A 175 -7.94 18.95 8.16
CA ASP A 175 -7.53 19.35 9.50
C ASP A 175 -8.29 20.58 10.04
N GLU A 176 -8.98 21.34 9.19
CA GLU A 176 -9.59 22.64 9.56
C GLU A 176 -11.12 22.71 9.35
N GLN A 177 -11.75 21.65 8.88
CA GLN A 177 -13.22 21.55 8.86
C GLN A 177 -13.78 21.39 10.28
N TYR A 178 -15.04 21.78 10.50
CA TYR A 178 -15.69 21.71 11.83
C TYR A 178 -15.85 20.29 12.39
N PHE A 179 -15.74 19.25 11.56
CA PHE A 179 -15.76 17.83 11.95
C PHE A 179 -14.36 17.21 12.04
N SER A 180 -13.30 17.95 11.68
CA SER A 180 -11.95 17.43 11.54
C SER A 180 -11.40 16.87 12.84
N GLN A 181 -10.52 15.88 12.69
CA GLN A 181 -9.77 15.22 13.76
C GLN A 181 -10.64 14.47 14.78
N THR A 182 -11.96 14.39 14.58
CA THR A 182 -12.87 13.68 15.50
C THR A 182 -12.52 12.21 15.59
N PHE A 183 -12.21 11.56 14.47
CA PHE A 183 -11.77 10.17 14.40
C PHE A 183 -10.42 9.97 15.11
N ARG A 184 -9.40 10.75 14.75
CA ARG A 184 -8.05 10.56 15.32
C ARG A 184 -8.00 10.86 16.82
N LYS A 185 -8.86 11.76 17.32
CA LYS A 185 -9.00 12.04 18.76
C LYS A 185 -9.73 10.91 19.49
N ALA A 186 -10.80 10.37 18.90
CA ALA A 186 -11.59 9.30 19.51
C ALA A 186 -10.89 7.93 19.46
N TYR A 187 -10.19 7.65 18.35
CA TYR A 187 -9.62 6.33 18.05
C TYR A 187 -8.15 6.42 17.57
N PRO A 188 -7.25 7.05 18.34
CA PRO A 188 -5.89 7.36 17.91
C PRO A 188 -5.09 6.12 17.49
N LYS A 189 -5.32 4.98 18.16
CA LYS A 189 -4.64 3.72 17.83
C LYS A 189 -5.05 3.17 16.47
N PHE A 190 -6.34 3.25 16.13
CA PHE A 190 -6.83 2.81 14.82
C PHE A 190 -6.38 3.78 13.74
N ASN A 191 -6.44 5.10 14.01
CA ASN A 191 -5.93 6.12 13.10
C ASN A 191 -4.43 5.93 12.78
N GLY A 192 -3.60 5.69 13.79
CA GLY A 192 -2.18 5.41 13.59
C GLY A 192 -1.91 4.16 12.74
N LEU A 193 -2.78 3.14 12.82
CA LEU A 193 -2.70 1.96 11.97
C LEU A 193 -3.01 2.28 10.51
N ILE A 194 -4.04 3.10 10.26
CA ILE A 194 -4.43 3.55 8.93
C ILE A 194 -3.29 4.38 8.30
N TRP A 195 -2.70 5.31 9.05
CA TRP A 195 -1.52 6.03 8.58
C TRP A 195 -0.30 5.12 8.37
N ALA A 196 -0.11 4.08 9.18
CA ALA A 196 0.95 3.10 8.91
C ALA A 196 0.71 2.33 7.59
N TYR A 197 -0.56 2.10 7.20
CA TYR A 197 -0.88 1.53 5.88
C TYR A 197 -0.48 2.50 4.77
N HIS A 198 -0.89 3.76 4.87
CA HIS A 198 -0.55 4.80 3.90
C HIS A 198 0.97 4.94 3.74
N TRP A 199 1.70 4.95 4.86
CA TRP A 199 3.17 4.98 4.86
C TRP A 199 3.76 3.81 4.06
N LEU A 200 3.29 2.58 4.28
CA LEU A 200 3.79 1.42 3.53
C LEU A 200 3.41 1.51 2.04
N GLN A 201 2.17 1.92 1.74
CA GLN A 201 1.64 2.03 0.38
C GLN A 201 2.43 3.00 -0.49
N VAL A 202 3.05 4.04 0.09
CA VAL A 202 3.91 4.98 -0.67
C VAL A 202 5.39 4.68 -0.50
N GLY A 203 5.82 4.24 0.68
CA GLY A 203 7.22 3.95 0.98
C GLY A 203 7.78 2.76 0.19
N LEU A 204 6.92 1.85 -0.28
CA LEU A 204 7.33 0.76 -1.14
C LEU A 204 7.80 1.20 -2.53
N TYR A 205 7.52 2.43 -2.98
CA TYR A 205 8.04 2.91 -4.27
C TYR A 205 9.55 3.14 -4.24
N GLU A 206 10.11 3.65 -3.15
CA GLU A 206 11.52 4.05 -3.06
C GLU A 206 12.51 2.92 -3.44
N PRO A 207 12.36 1.67 -2.93
CA PRO A 207 13.20 0.56 -3.35
C PRO A 207 13.28 0.34 -4.87
N PHE A 208 12.22 0.62 -5.62
CA PHE A 208 12.20 0.44 -7.08
C PHE A 208 12.98 1.53 -7.84
N LEU A 209 13.12 2.72 -7.24
CA LEU A 209 13.85 3.87 -7.80
C LEU A 209 15.29 4.01 -7.27
N GLU A 210 15.59 3.45 -6.10
CA GLU A 210 16.94 3.47 -5.50
C GLU A 210 17.80 2.29 -5.95
N ALA A 211 17.21 1.09 -6.01
CA ALA A 211 17.95 -0.13 -6.27
C ALA A 211 18.40 -0.24 -7.73
N GLN A 212 19.68 -0.59 -7.92
CA GLN A 212 20.30 -0.79 -9.23
C GLN A 212 20.14 -2.23 -9.73
N THR A 213 19.90 -3.19 -8.82
CA THR A 213 19.72 -4.60 -9.15
C THR A 213 18.44 -5.18 -8.54
N GLU A 214 17.98 -6.30 -9.07
CA GLU A 214 16.81 -7.02 -8.52
C GLU A 214 17.02 -7.43 -7.05
N THR A 215 18.21 -7.91 -6.71
CA THR A 215 18.55 -8.31 -5.34
C THR A 215 18.46 -7.12 -4.39
N GLN A 216 19.00 -5.97 -4.78
CA GLN A 216 18.90 -4.74 -3.99
C GLN A 216 17.45 -4.27 -3.83
N ARG A 217 16.64 -4.43 -4.88
CA ARG A 217 15.22 -4.07 -4.88
C ARG A 217 14.43 -4.95 -3.92
N LYS A 218 14.63 -6.26 -3.97
CA LYS A 218 14.05 -7.23 -3.01
C LYS A 218 14.46 -6.91 -1.57
N ALA A 219 15.74 -6.63 -1.35
CA ALA A 219 16.24 -6.23 -0.03
C ALA A 219 15.59 -4.93 0.47
N GLY A 220 15.45 -3.92 -0.40
CA GLY A 220 14.76 -2.68 -0.09
C GLY A 220 13.29 -2.89 0.27
N VAL A 221 12.55 -3.68 -0.53
CA VAL A 221 11.16 -4.03 -0.23
C VAL A 221 11.04 -4.72 1.13
N GLN A 222 11.94 -5.67 1.44
CA GLN A 222 11.94 -6.31 2.76
C GLN A 222 12.27 -5.34 3.90
N ALA A 223 13.18 -4.38 3.68
CA ALA A 223 13.49 -3.35 4.66
C ALA A 223 12.28 -2.43 4.92
N THR A 224 11.56 -2.02 3.87
CA THR A 224 10.33 -1.22 4.01
C THR A 224 9.26 -2.01 4.78
N LEU A 225 9.08 -3.31 4.48
CA LEU A 225 8.18 -4.17 5.25
C LEU A 225 8.58 -4.28 6.72
N ALA A 226 9.88 -4.48 6.99
CA ALA A 226 10.39 -4.56 8.36
C ALA A 226 10.14 -3.26 9.13
N ARG A 227 10.32 -2.10 8.48
CA ARG A 227 10.00 -0.79 9.06
C ARG A 227 8.52 -0.68 9.39
N PHE A 228 7.63 -1.05 8.47
CA PHE A 228 6.18 -1.10 8.73
C PHE A 228 5.86 -1.97 9.96
N TRP A 229 6.40 -3.19 10.03
CA TRP A 229 6.18 -4.07 11.17
C TRP A 229 6.70 -3.49 12.49
N SER A 230 7.83 -2.77 12.47
CA SER A 230 8.37 -2.10 13.65
C SER A 230 7.46 -1.02 14.22
N MET A 231 6.61 -0.39 13.38
CA MET A 231 5.60 0.58 13.83
C MET A 231 4.50 -0.10 14.64
N LEU A 232 4.20 -1.36 14.34
CA LEU A 232 3.14 -2.13 15.01
C LEU A 232 3.59 -2.75 16.34
N GLU A 233 4.89 -2.73 16.65
CA GLU A 233 5.42 -3.30 17.90
C GLU A 233 5.08 -2.46 19.13
N ASP A 234 5.05 -1.14 18.98
CA ASP A 234 4.64 -0.18 20.01
C ASP A 234 3.76 0.91 19.36
N PRO A 235 2.48 0.60 19.09
CA PRO A 235 1.61 1.42 18.26
C PRO A 235 1.50 2.88 18.74
N THR A 236 1.44 3.11 20.05
CA THR A 236 1.21 4.46 20.59
C THR A 236 2.45 5.36 20.48
N SER A 237 3.65 4.79 20.35
CA SER A 237 4.89 5.56 20.24
C SER A 237 5.49 5.58 18.84
N ARG A 238 5.29 4.52 18.04
CA ARG A 238 5.99 4.30 16.77
C ARG A 238 5.13 4.43 15.51
N MET A 239 3.81 4.39 15.61
CA MET A 239 2.96 4.69 14.46
C MET A 239 3.09 6.17 14.07
N PRO A 240 2.80 6.51 12.81
CA PRO A 240 2.69 7.91 12.41
C PRO A 240 1.71 8.66 13.30
N LYS A 241 2.04 9.92 13.60
CA LYS A 241 1.25 10.87 14.39
C LYS A 241 0.60 11.96 13.55
N VAL A 242 1.00 12.04 12.29
CA VAL A 242 0.39 12.85 11.24
C VAL A 242 0.32 12.02 9.96
N MET A 243 -0.57 12.42 9.03
CA MET A 243 -0.72 11.73 7.75
C MET A 243 0.61 11.70 6.99
N PRO A 244 1.07 10.52 6.54
CA PRO A 244 2.29 10.43 5.74
C PRO A 244 2.12 11.06 4.36
N MET A 245 2.94 12.05 4.06
CA MET A 245 2.97 12.71 2.75
C MET A 245 3.88 11.96 1.79
N THR A 246 3.39 11.65 0.58
CA THR A 246 4.14 10.91 -0.44
C THR A 246 5.41 11.64 -0.83
N SER A 247 5.36 12.99 -0.93
CA SER A 247 6.53 13.85 -1.20
C SER A 247 7.67 13.70 -0.20
N ALA A 248 7.35 13.41 1.07
CA ALA A 248 8.33 13.23 2.14
C ALA A 248 8.77 11.78 2.30
N VAL A 249 7.82 10.84 2.34
CA VAL A 249 8.13 9.42 2.55
C VAL A 249 8.81 8.81 1.33
N ALA A 250 8.36 9.17 0.13
CA ALA A 250 8.83 8.66 -1.15
C ALA A 250 9.25 9.80 -2.11
N PRO A 251 10.35 10.53 -1.81
CA PRO A 251 10.74 11.72 -2.54
C PRO A 251 11.23 11.42 -3.97
N ARG A 252 11.85 10.26 -4.23
CA ARG A 252 12.30 9.92 -5.60
C ARG A 252 11.12 9.57 -6.48
N PHE A 253 10.15 8.83 -5.93
CA PHE A 253 8.89 8.56 -6.64
C PHE A 253 8.14 9.86 -6.94
N SER A 254 8.02 10.75 -5.96
CA SER A 254 7.35 12.03 -6.10
C SER A 254 8.03 12.97 -7.10
N ALA A 255 9.36 12.90 -7.22
CA ALA A 255 10.09 13.64 -8.23
C ALA A 255 9.87 13.07 -9.65
N ALA A 256 9.79 11.74 -9.79
CA ALA A 256 9.59 11.08 -11.08
C ALA A 256 8.14 11.17 -11.58
N HIS A 257 7.16 11.02 -10.68
CA HIS A 257 5.73 10.93 -11.00
C HIS A 257 4.87 11.81 -10.06
N PRO A 258 5.05 13.14 -10.11
CA PRO A 258 4.39 14.05 -9.17
C PRO A 258 2.85 13.98 -9.23
N ARG A 259 2.27 13.72 -10.41
CA ARG A 259 0.81 13.62 -10.58
C ARG A 259 0.23 12.44 -9.80
N ALA A 260 0.86 11.27 -9.91
CA ALA A 260 0.45 10.08 -9.16
C ALA A 260 0.65 10.27 -7.65
N ALA A 261 1.80 10.84 -7.24
CA ALA A 261 2.06 11.13 -5.83
C ALA A 261 1.01 12.06 -5.20
N VAL A 262 0.61 13.11 -5.92
CA VAL A 262 -0.45 14.03 -5.50
C VAL A 262 -1.81 13.31 -5.39
N ILE A 263 -2.16 12.47 -6.35
CA ILE A 263 -3.39 11.66 -6.30
C ILE A 263 -3.42 10.79 -5.03
N PHE A 264 -2.28 10.21 -4.64
CA PHE A 264 -2.19 9.37 -3.44
C PHE A 264 -2.31 10.17 -2.14
N ASP A 265 -1.75 11.37 -2.07
CA ASP A 265 -1.95 12.23 -0.90
C ASP A 265 -3.42 12.71 -0.80
N ASN A 266 -4.05 13.04 -1.92
CA ASN A 266 -5.49 13.36 -1.97
C ASN A 266 -6.34 12.16 -1.53
N LEU A 267 -5.99 10.94 -1.95
CA LEU A 267 -6.60 9.69 -1.51
C LEU A 267 -6.46 9.49 0.01
N HIS A 268 -5.25 9.58 0.55
CA HIS A 268 -4.98 9.37 1.98
C HIS A 268 -5.70 10.38 2.84
N MET A 269 -5.73 11.64 2.41
CA MET A 269 -6.48 12.70 3.06
C MET A 269 -7.99 12.39 3.12
N THR A 270 -8.53 11.82 2.05
CA THR A 270 -9.95 11.42 1.99
C THR A 270 -10.29 10.34 3.02
N HIS A 271 -9.37 9.40 3.28
CA HIS A 271 -9.62 8.35 4.25
C HIS A 271 -9.88 8.92 5.65
N ASP A 272 -9.12 9.95 6.05
CA ASP A 272 -9.29 10.66 7.32
C ASP A 272 -10.56 11.51 7.32
N ILE A 273 -10.80 12.28 6.25
CA ILE A 273 -12.01 13.12 6.10
C ILE A 273 -13.29 12.29 6.30
N ILE A 274 -13.39 11.14 5.62
CA ILE A 274 -14.56 10.27 5.75
C ILE A 274 -14.65 9.66 7.15
N SER A 275 -13.53 9.24 7.73
CA SER A 275 -13.52 8.71 9.11
C SER A 275 -14.00 9.76 10.12
N ASP A 276 -13.57 11.02 9.95
CA ASP A 276 -14.01 12.15 10.75
C ASP A 276 -15.51 12.43 10.56
N ILE A 277 -16.01 12.47 9.32
CA ILE A 277 -17.44 12.64 9.04
C ILE A 277 -18.26 11.53 9.71
N LEU A 278 -17.81 10.28 9.61
CA LEU A 278 -18.51 9.14 10.20
C LEU A 278 -18.47 9.17 11.72
N THR A 279 -17.41 9.68 12.33
CA THR A 279 -17.23 9.78 13.79
C THR A 279 -17.93 11.00 14.40
N ALA A 280 -18.03 12.11 13.67
CA ALA A 280 -18.52 13.36 14.22
C ALA A 280 -20.00 13.32 14.61
N ASP A 281 -20.29 13.66 15.87
CA ASP A 281 -21.65 13.83 16.39
C ASP A 281 -22.30 15.15 15.94
N THR A 282 -21.50 16.09 15.43
CA THR A 282 -21.95 17.37 14.87
C THR A 282 -22.63 17.23 13.51
N ILE A 283 -22.54 16.06 12.88
CA ILE A 283 -23.19 15.74 11.61
C ILE A 283 -24.30 14.72 11.87
N PRO A 284 -25.57 15.07 11.65
CA PRO A 284 -26.69 14.12 11.76
C PRO A 284 -26.43 12.85 10.93
N HIS A 285 -26.81 11.69 11.48
CA HIS A 285 -26.45 10.38 10.89
C HIS A 285 -26.95 10.23 9.44
N ASP A 286 -28.15 10.72 9.16
CA ASP A 286 -28.78 10.74 7.83
C ASP A 286 -28.14 11.75 6.85
N GLN A 287 -27.37 12.71 7.34
CA GLN A 287 -26.65 13.71 6.52
C GLN A 287 -25.20 13.32 6.21
N LYS A 288 -24.67 12.25 6.82
CA LYS A 288 -23.27 11.82 6.63
C LYS A 288 -22.96 11.52 5.16
N GLY A 289 -23.90 10.92 4.42
CA GLY A 289 -23.72 10.61 2.99
C GLY A 289 -23.55 11.89 2.16
N THR A 290 -24.42 12.88 2.36
CA THR A 290 -24.32 14.19 1.69
C THR A 290 -23.02 14.91 2.03
N MET A 291 -22.62 14.93 3.30
CA MET A 291 -21.35 15.56 3.69
C MET A 291 -20.14 14.85 3.07
N ILE A 292 -20.18 13.52 2.92
CA ILE A 292 -19.14 12.78 2.19
C ILE A 292 -19.11 13.26 0.74
N ASP A 293 -20.24 13.27 0.03
CA ASP A 293 -20.30 13.71 -1.37
C ASP A 293 -19.80 15.15 -1.55
N ASP A 294 -20.14 16.07 -0.64
CA ASP A 294 -19.66 17.47 -0.66
C ASP A 294 -18.13 17.57 -0.55
N GLN A 295 -17.49 16.73 0.27
CA GLN A 295 -16.03 16.71 0.35
C GLN A 295 -15.40 16.03 -0.88
N LEU A 296 -16.04 14.98 -1.41
CA LEU A 296 -15.57 14.33 -2.64
C LEU A 296 -15.60 15.30 -3.84
N ASP A 297 -16.61 16.16 -3.94
CA ASP A 297 -16.65 17.22 -4.96
C ASP A 297 -15.40 18.11 -4.91
N LYS A 298 -15.01 18.55 -3.71
CA LYS A 298 -13.80 19.36 -3.51
C LYS A 298 -12.54 18.60 -3.91
N LEU A 299 -12.45 17.29 -3.64
CA LEU A 299 -11.28 16.48 -3.97
C LEU A 299 -11.16 16.10 -5.45
N GLN A 300 -12.25 16.22 -6.22
CA GLN A 300 -12.23 16.04 -7.67
C GLN A 300 -12.06 17.36 -8.43
N ASP A 301 -12.47 18.49 -7.86
CA ASP A 301 -12.33 19.80 -8.49
C ASP A 301 -10.84 20.19 -8.65
N PRO A 302 -10.29 20.39 -9.86
CA PRO A 302 -8.89 20.77 -10.04
C PRO A 302 -8.60 22.26 -9.75
N THR A 303 -9.57 23.03 -9.27
CA THR A 303 -9.47 24.49 -9.13
C THR A 303 -9.70 25.01 -7.70
N ALA A 304 -10.53 24.33 -6.90
CA ALA A 304 -10.81 24.72 -5.52
C ALA A 304 -9.84 24.08 -4.52
N GLU A 305 -9.47 24.80 -3.45
CA GLU A 305 -8.66 24.28 -2.34
C GLU A 305 -7.33 23.64 -2.79
N VAL A 306 -6.77 24.17 -3.89
CA VAL A 306 -5.51 23.72 -4.48
C VAL A 306 -4.37 24.58 -3.94
N ILE A 307 -3.26 23.93 -3.62
CA ILE A 307 -2.00 24.59 -3.27
C ILE A 307 -0.98 24.40 -4.41
N SER A 308 0.15 25.09 -4.33
CA SER A 308 1.26 24.87 -5.27
C SER A 308 1.98 23.55 -5.00
N LEU A 309 2.70 23.03 -6.02
CA LEU A 309 3.55 21.85 -5.84
C LEU A 309 4.69 22.09 -4.84
N ASP A 310 5.17 23.33 -4.74
CA ASP A 310 6.24 23.67 -3.79
C ASP A 310 5.70 23.68 -2.35
N GLU A 311 4.52 24.26 -2.12
CA GLU A 311 3.83 24.17 -0.83
C GLU A 311 3.55 22.71 -0.45
N TRP A 312 3.09 21.89 -1.40
CA TRP A 312 2.86 20.46 -1.18
C TRP A 312 4.14 19.70 -0.78
N ARG A 313 5.29 20.03 -1.36
CA ARG A 313 6.58 19.41 -0.98
C ARG A 313 7.04 19.82 0.42
N MET A 314 6.75 21.06 0.83
CA MET A 314 7.10 21.57 2.16
C MET A 314 6.09 21.16 3.25
N MET A 315 4.95 20.58 2.86
CA MET A 315 3.86 20.26 3.78
C MET A 315 4.31 19.37 4.95
N ALA A 316 5.22 18.44 4.69
CA ALA A 316 5.73 17.58 5.75
C ALA A 316 6.48 18.34 6.85
N ASP A 317 7.23 19.39 6.49
CA ASP A 317 7.92 20.23 7.46
C ASP A 317 6.92 20.99 8.34
N HIS A 318 5.83 21.47 7.74
CA HIS A 318 4.74 22.14 8.46
C HIS A 318 3.94 21.18 9.36
N MET A 319 3.93 19.88 9.04
CA MET A 319 3.22 18.84 9.81
C MET A 319 4.10 18.19 10.90
N GLY A 320 5.26 18.76 11.23
CA GLY A 320 6.15 18.24 12.28
C GLY A 320 7.24 17.29 11.79
N GLY A 321 7.45 17.23 10.47
CA GLY A 321 8.55 16.53 9.82
C GLY A 321 8.29 15.05 9.56
N ILE A 322 9.17 14.45 8.75
CA ILE A 322 9.06 13.07 8.28
C ILE A 322 9.05 12.03 9.41
N GLU A 323 9.69 12.29 10.55
CA GLU A 323 9.68 11.38 11.69
C GLU A 323 8.28 11.25 12.31
N ALA A 324 7.48 12.32 12.32
CA ALA A 324 6.09 12.27 12.74
C ALA A 324 5.21 11.46 11.76
N MET A 325 5.68 11.27 10.53
CA MET A 325 5.02 10.48 9.49
C MET A 325 5.42 9.00 9.48
N GLY A 326 6.27 8.55 10.41
CA GLY A 326 6.81 7.19 10.43
C GLY A 326 8.25 7.07 9.89
N GLY A 327 8.88 8.19 9.55
CA GLY A 327 10.28 8.27 9.07
C GLY A 327 10.43 8.04 7.56
N PRO A 328 11.64 8.17 7.02
CA PRO A 328 11.90 8.01 5.58
C PRO A 328 11.80 6.55 5.14
N ALA A 329 11.23 6.33 3.95
CA ALA A 329 11.44 5.09 3.20
C ALA A 329 12.68 5.15 2.29
N ALA A 330 13.09 6.36 1.90
CA ALA A 330 14.33 6.60 1.17
C ALA A 330 15.57 6.19 2.01
N GLY A 331 16.59 5.68 1.34
CA GLY A 331 17.85 5.26 1.96
C GLY A 331 17.80 3.89 2.64
N LEU A 332 16.63 3.26 2.79
CA LEU A 332 16.53 1.91 3.36
C LEU A 332 17.33 0.88 2.53
N VAL A 333 17.40 1.05 1.21
CA VAL A 333 18.23 0.20 0.34
C VAL A 333 19.71 0.31 0.71
N ARG A 334 20.20 1.52 1.02
CA ARG A 334 21.61 1.77 1.40
C ARG A 334 21.93 1.19 2.77
N LEU A 335 21.00 1.27 3.72
CA LEU A 335 21.18 0.71 5.07
C LEU A 335 21.39 -0.80 5.05
N VAL A 336 20.71 -1.53 4.17
CA VAL A 336 20.91 -2.99 4.02
C VAL A 336 22.23 -3.33 3.34
N GLN A 337 22.79 -2.42 2.54
CA GLN A 337 24.03 -2.63 1.79
C GLN A 337 25.28 -2.19 2.54
N ALA A 338 25.16 -1.43 3.62
CA ALA A 338 26.30 -0.99 4.40
C ALA A 338 27.05 -2.23 4.94
N PRO A 339 28.37 -2.38 4.66
CA PRO A 339 29.13 -3.45 5.28
C PRO A 339 29.04 -3.27 6.80
N ALA A 340 28.76 -4.36 7.52
CA ALA A 340 28.82 -4.35 8.97
C ALA A 340 30.25 -3.99 9.38
N THR A 341 30.51 -2.72 9.68
CA THR A 341 31.71 -2.34 10.40
C THR A 341 31.65 -3.05 11.75
N PRO A 342 32.68 -3.84 12.12
CA PRO A 342 32.78 -4.32 13.48
C PRO A 342 32.74 -3.08 14.39
N LEU A 343 31.78 -3.04 15.31
CA LEU A 343 31.83 -2.12 16.44
C LEU A 343 33.17 -2.37 17.13
N GLU A 344 34.15 -1.48 16.92
CA GLU A 344 35.36 -1.44 17.72
C GLU A 344 34.93 -1.13 19.16
N ALA A 345 34.94 -2.19 19.97
CA ALA A 345 34.92 -2.07 21.41
C ALA A 345 36.25 -1.44 21.84
N GLY A 346 36.26 -0.12 22.08
CA GLY A 346 37.38 0.49 22.78
C GLY A 346 37.53 1.99 22.55
N GLN A 347 36.96 2.80 23.46
CA GLN A 347 37.67 3.83 24.22
C GLN A 347 36.67 4.75 24.93
N MET A 348 36.19 4.30 26.09
CA MET A 348 35.77 5.22 27.13
C MET A 348 37.02 5.64 27.90
N HIS A 349 37.54 6.83 27.64
CA HIS A 349 38.36 7.55 28.60
C HIS A 349 37.65 8.85 28.96
N GLY A 350 37.28 8.94 30.24
CA GLY A 350 36.71 10.14 30.83
C GLY A 350 37.76 11.22 31.05
N ALA A 351 37.28 12.47 31.10
CA ALA A 351 37.76 13.52 31.99
C ALA A 351 36.84 14.75 31.84
N MET A 352 36.04 15.03 32.88
CA MET A 352 35.70 16.41 33.26
C MET A 352 36.89 16.93 34.09
N PRO A 353 37.27 18.22 34.02
CA PRO A 353 36.53 19.24 34.77
C PRO A 353 36.60 20.70 34.25
N GLY A 354 35.56 21.49 34.59
CA GLY A 354 35.77 22.75 35.31
C GLY A 354 35.47 24.10 34.62
N MET A 355 34.77 24.95 35.40
CA MET A 355 34.59 26.42 35.32
C MET A 355 33.54 26.95 34.32
N ALA A 356 32.38 27.47 34.76
CA ALA A 356 32.06 28.64 35.61
C ALA A 356 31.95 29.96 34.81
N ALA A 357 30.72 30.51 34.85
CA ALA A 357 30.29 31.90 34.71
C ALA A 357 30.84 32.75 33.54
N ASP A 358 29.95 33.28 32.69
CA ASP A 358 29.59 34.70 32.80
C ASP A 358 28.33 35.04 31.97
N SER A 359 27.55 35.92 32.55
CA SER A 359 26.43 36.69 32.04
C SER A 359 26.84 37.74 31.01
N GLY A 360 25.97 38.04 30.03
CA GLY A 360 26.19 39.25 29.21
C GLY A 360 25.35 39.39 27.95
N ARG A 361 24.20 40.05 28.10
CA ARG A 361 23.51 40.94 27.15
C ARG A 361 24.03 41.02 25.69
N MET A 362 23.13 40.79 24.74
CA MET A 362 23.21 41.37 23.38
C MET A 362 21.91 42.12 23.10
N ALA A 363 22.04 43.42 22.85
CA ALA A 363 21.00 44.32 22.38
C ALA A 363 21.55 45.12 21.21
N HIS A 364 20.75 45.25 20.14
CA HIS A 364 20.90 46.12 18.97
C HIS A 364 22.16 45.86 18.11
N ASP A 365 22.13 45.94 16.78
CA ASP A 365 21.62 47.05 16.00
C ASP A 365 21.43 46.68 14.52
N MET A 366 20.54 47.41 13.88
CA MET A 366 20.22 47.41 12.46
C MET A 366 21.31 48.12 11.65
N GLY A 367 21.54 47.66 10.42
CA GLY A 367 22.42 48.34 9.47
C GLY A 367 22.09 47.98 8.04
N GLN A 368 21.17 48.77 7.46
CA GLN A 368 20.87 48.86 6.03
C GLN A 368 22.14 49.04 5.18
N MET A 369 22.14 48.53 3.95
CA MET A 369 22.51 49.35 2.78
C MET A 369 22.07 48.75 1.44
N ASN A 370 21.53 49.66 0.61
CA ASN A 370 20.98 49.48 -0.72
C ASN A 370 22.05 49.33 -1.83
N ALA A 371 21.80 48.37 -2.73
CA ALA A 371 21.73 48.52 -4.21
C ALA A 371 22.98 49.04 -5.01
N PRO A 372 22.90 49.16 -6.37
CA PRO A 372 23.01 48.05 -7.34
C PRO A 372 24.00 48.37 -8.51
N ARG A 373 24.25 47.40 -9.41
CA ARG A 373 24.80 47.54 -10.81
C ARG A 373 25.19 46.15 -11.33
N LYS A 374 25.22 45.81 -12.61
CA LYS A 374 24.66 46.27 -13.90
C LYS A 374 25.01 45.14 -14.89
N ASP A 375 24.10 44.87 -15.82
CA ASP A 375 24.26 44.41 -17.21
C ASP A 375 25.58 43.77 -17.68
N MET A 376 25.49 42.65 -18.42
CA MET A 376 25.81 42.57 -19.87
C MET A 376 25.66 41.13 -20.40
N ALA A 377 25.05 41.05 -21.59
CA ALA A 377 24.88 39.87 -22.42
C ALA A 377 26.16 39.54 -23.23
N HIS A 378 26.31 38.27 -23.66
CA HIS A 378 26.35 37.85 -25.08
C HIS A 378 26.91 36.42 -25.25
N ASP A 379 26.16 35.64 -26.03
CA ASP A 379 26.54 34.71 -27.11
C ASP A 379 27.93 34.05 -27.12
N SER A 380 27.93 32.73 -27.36
CA SER A 380 28.28 32.15 -28.68
C SER A 380 28.64 30.66 -28.56
N MET A 381 28.00 29.82 -29.39
CA MET A 381 28.54 28.51 -29.83
C MET A 381 29.81 28.72 -30.69
N PRO A 382 30.57 27.66 -31.03
CA PRO A 382 30.44 27.05 -32.38
C PRO A 382 30.81 25.52 -32.37
N PRO A 383 31.11 24.82 -33.51
CA PRO A 383 30.25 23.74 -34.02
C PRO A 383 31.00 22.44 -34.48
N THR A 384 30.25 21.48 -35.06
CA THR A 384 30.61 20.47 -36.11
C THR A 384 31.84 19.55 -35.89
N GLY A 385 31.87 18.25 -36.15
CA GLY A 385 31.11 17.30 -36.99
C GLY A 385 32.08 16.13 -37.31
N GLY A 386 31.61 14.92 -37.66
CA GLY A 386 32.52 13.84 -38.06
C GLY A 386 31.94 12.43 -38.07
N ASP A 387 31.87 11.87 -39.27
CA ASP A 387 31.16 10.68 -39.76
C ASP A 387 31.87 9.31 -39.57
N THR A 388 31.10 8.23 -39.78
CA THR A 388 31.43 6.86 -40.29
C THR A 388 32.09 5.74 -39.44
N THR A 389 31.30 4.64 -39.32
CA THR A 389 31.60 3.18 -39.41
C THR A 389 32.79 2.52 -38.70
N ARG A 390 32.51 1.52 -37.84
CA ARG A 390 32.81 0.07 -38.06
C ARG A 390 32.31 -0.81 -36.89
N MET A 391 31.60 -1.90 -37.21
CA MET A 391 31.36 -3.05 -36.32
C MET A 391 32.68 -3.78 -35.99
N PRO A 392 32.74 -4.54 -34.88
CA PRO A 392 32.80 -5.99 -35.06
C PRO A 392 31.95 -6.81 -34.07
N SER A 393 31.57 -7.97 -34.59
CA SER A 393 30.90 -9.10 -33.97
C SER A 393 31.65 -9.74 -32.80
N GLY A 394 30.88 -10.40 -31.93
CA GLY A 394 31.29 -11.61 -31.20
C GLY A 394 31.64 -11.40 -29.73
N MET A 395 30.72 -11.75 -28.83
CA MET A 395 31.08 -12.11 -27.46
C MET A 395 30.36 -13.38 -27.02
N ASP A 396 31.17 -14.17 -26.33
CA ASP A 396 31.16 -15.59 -26.11
C ASP A 396 30.36 -15.95 -24.85
N HIS A 397 29.68 -17.09 -24.87
CA HIS A 397 28.97 -17.65 -23.73
C HIS A 397 29.90 -18.60 -22.98
N GLY A 398 30.26 -18.27 -21.74
CA GLY A 398 30.72 -19.29 -20.79
C GLY A 398 31.74 -18.82 -19.77
N GLN A 399 31.25 -18.41 -18.59
CA GLN A 399 32.09 -18.46 -17.39
C GLN A 399 31.30 -19.07 -16.23
N VAL A 400 31.61 -20.34 -15.97
CA VAL A 400 31.15 -21.09 -14.80
C VAL A 400 31.90 -20.53 -13.59
N GLY A 401 31.18 -19.85 -12.70
CA GLY A 401 31.72 -19.35 -11.43
C GLY A 401 32.29 -20.49 -10.59
N THR A 402 33.52 -20.30 -10.12
CA THR A 402 34.28 -21.26 -9.31
C THR A 402 33.64 -21.44 -7.94
N GLY A 403 33.72 -22.65 -7.37
CA GLY A 403 33.04 -23.06 -6.12
C GLY A 403 33.40 -22.27 -4.84
N GLN A 404 34.23 -21.24 -4.94
CA GLN A 404 34.66 -20.40 -3.83
C GLN A 404 33.62 -19.33 -3.47
N GLU A 405 32.87 -18.79 -4.45
CA GLU A 405 31.78 -17.85 -4.18
C GLU A 405 30.56 -18.53 -3.56
N ALA A 406 30.26 -19.75 -3.97
CA ALA A 406 29.18 -20.55 -3.39
C ALA A 406 29.44 -20.92 -1.91
N MET A 407 30.71 -21.10 -1.51
CA MET A 407 31.07 -21.32 -0.11
C MET A 407 31.02 -20.04 0.73
N LYS A 408 31.37 -18.89 0.15
CA LYS A 408 31.29 -17.59 0.85
C LYS A 408 29.85 -17.24 1.19
N GLY A 409 28.92 -17.38 0.22
CA GLY A 409 27.49 -17.14 0.46
C GLY A 409 26.86 -18.06 1.52
N ARG A 410 27.32 -19.32 1.63
CA ARG A 410 26.85 -20.24 2.69
C ARG A 410 27.34 -19.83 4.08
N THR A 411 28.59 -19.37 4.17
CA THR A 411 29.19 -18.95 5.45
C THR A 411 28.51 -17.69 5.97
N GLU A 412 28.23 -16.72 5.09
CA GLU A 412 27.52 -15.48 5.44
C GLU A 412 26.07 -15.75 5.89
N MET A 413 25.39 -16.71 5.27
CA MET A 413 24.03 -17.11 5.65
C MET A 413 23.99 -17.79 7.04
N MET A 414 24.97 -18.63 7.36
CA MET A 414 25.07 -19.26 8.69
C MET A 414 25.38 -18.25 9.79
N ASP A 415 26.23 -17.27 9.49
CA ASP A 415 26.58 -16.22 10.43
C ASP A 415 25.40 -15.26 10.69
N LEU A 416 24.61 -14.94 9.66
CA LEU A 416 23.34 -14.23 9.81
C LEU A 416 22.34 -15.03 10.66
N HIS A 417 22.21 -16.33 10.40
CA HIS A 417 21.34 -17.22 11.17
C HIS A 417 21.75 -17.29 12.65
N ALA A 418 23.05 -17.42 12.94
CA ALA A 418 23.57 -17.43 14.31
C ALA A 418 23.24 -16.13 15.05
N ARG A 419 23.38 -14.97 14.38
CA ARG A 419 23.02 -13.66 14.93
C ARG A 419 21.52 -13.51 15.17
N MET A 420 20.68 -13.96 14.25
CA MET A 420 19.22 -13.96 14.44
C MET A 420 18.79 -14.83 15.63
N MET A 421 19.43 -15.97 15.82
CA MET A 421 19.10 -16.89 16.93
C MET A 421 19.70 -16.49 18.28
N ALA A 422 20.66 -15.55 18.30
CA ALA A 422 21.19 -14.94 19.51
C ALA A 422 20.18 -13.95 20.15
N ASP A 423 19.27 -13.37 19.36
CA ASP A 423 18.19 -12.53 19.86
C ASP A 423 17.09 -13.38 20.54
N PRO A 424 16.76 -13.12 21.83
CA PRO A 424 15.81 -13.94 22.56
C PRO A 424 14.37 -13.86 22.05
N VAL A 425 13.96 -12.75 21.43
CA VAL A 425 12.62 -12.53 20.88
C VAL A 425 12.48 -13.24 19.54
N ILE A 426 13.46 -13.08 18.65
CA ILE A 426 13.49 -13.77 17.34
C ILE A 426 13.55 -15.28 17.57
N ARG A 427 14.44 -15.76 18.44
CA ARG A 427 14.52 -17.17 18.81
C ARG A 427 13.20 -17.70 19.34
N LYS A 428 12.50 -16.96 20.22
CA LYS A 428 11.19 -17.38 20.74
C LYS A 428 10.13 -17.48 19.63
N ARG A 429 10.10 -16.53 18.70
CA ARG A 429 9.15 -16.50 17.56
C ARG A 429 9.45 -17.64 16.57
N VAL A 430 10.71 -17.83 16.20
CA VAL A 430 11.16 -18.94 15.33
C VAL A 430 10.84 -20.30 15.94
N MET A 431 11.03 -20.47 17.26
CA MET A 431 10.75 -21.73 17.95
C MET A 431 9.26 -21.98 18.18
N ALA A 432 8.42 -20.95 18.18
CA ALA A 432 6.97 -21.10 18.25
C ALA A 432 6.37 -21.55 16.91
N ASP A 433 6.97 -21.16 15.79
CA ASP A 433 6.52 -21.48 14.44
C ASP A 433 6.96 -22.90 14.01
N SER A 434 6.00 -23.78 13.67
CA SER A 434 6.29 -25.15 13.25
C SER A 434 6.87 -25.27 11.84
N ALA A 435 6.54 -24.36 10.94
CA ALA A 435 7.06 -24.35 9.57
C ALA A 435 8.52 -23.89 9.55
N MET A 436 8.84 -22.85 10.32
CA MET A 436 10.21 -22.36 10.48
C MET A 436 11.12 -23.39 11.17
N ARG A 437 10.62 -24.09 12.20
CA ARG A 437 11.35 -25.20 12.81
C ARG A 437 11.65 -26.34 11.84
N SER A 438 10.68 -26.72 11.01
CA SER A 438 10.85 -27.77 9.99
C SER A 438 11.89 -27.36 8.95
N LEU A 439 11.82 -26.12 8.46
CA LEU A 439 12.78 -25.56 7.51
C LEU A 439 14.21 -25.53 8.09
N MET A 440 14.36 -25.11 9.35
CA MET A 440 15.68 -25.07 10.02
C MET A 440 16.27 -26.47 10.22
N THR A 441 15.43 -27.46 10.54
CA THR A 441 15.86 -28.86 10.68
C THR A 441 16.39 -29.38 9.34
N GLN A 442 15.65 -29.17 8.25
CA GLN A 442 16.07 -29.58 6.90
C GLN A 442 17.36 -28.87 6.46
N MET A 443 17.53 -27.60 6.82
CA MET A 443 18.76 -26.85 6.52
C MET A 443 19.96 -27.43 7.28
N MET A 444 19.82 -27.74 8.58
CA MET A 444 20.89 -28.35 9.37
C MET A 444 21.25 -29.77 8.88
N ASP A 445 20.27 -30.55 8.47
CA ASP A 445 20.49 -31.90 7.90
C ASP A 445 21.24 -31.83 6.57
N SER A 446 20.93 -30.84 5.73
CA SER A 446 21.63 -30.62 4.45
C SER A 446 23.10 -30.22 4.63
N VAL A 447 23.43 -29.60 5.76
CA VAL A 447 24.78 -29.14 6.11
C VAL A 447 25.60 -30.30 6.72
N GLY A 448 24.96 -31.14 7.53
CA GLY A 448 25.58 -32.34 8.11
C GLY A 448 25.99 -33.38 7.06
N ALA A 449 25.26 -33.47 5.95
CA ALA A 449 25.51 -34.44 4.88
C ALA A 449 26.73 -34.09 3.98
N ALA A 450 27.30 -32.89 4.09
CA ALA A 450 28.38 -32.40 3.21
C ALA A 450 29.76 -32.39 3.87
N ARG A 451 30.11 -33.43 4.66
CA ARG A 451 31.49 -33.64 5.13
C ARG A 451 32.29 -34.44 4.09
N PRO A 452 33.39 -33.91 3.52
CA PRO A 452 34.32 -34.71 2.74
C PRO A 452 35.14 -35.58 3.70
N GLY A 453 34.98 -36.91 3.64
CA GLY A 453 35.85 -37.85 4.36
C GLY A 453 35.21 -39.10 4.96
N ALA A 454 33.93 -39.40 4.75
CA ALA A 454 33.36 -40.69 5.12
C ALA A 454 33.55 -41.72 3.97
N PRO A 455 34.07 -42.93 4.23
CA PRO A 455 34.29 -43.93 3.20
C PRO A 455 32.96 -44.45 2.65
N ASP A 456 32.87 -44.48 1.32
CA ASP A 456 31.78 -45.02 0.51
C ASP A 456 31.63 -46.54 0.74
N PRO A 457 30.54 -47.03 1.36
CA PRO A 457 30.29 -48.45 1.46
C PRO A 457 29.40 -48.87 0.30
N GLY A 458 29.99 -49.27 -0.82
CA GLY A 458 29.26 -50.11 -1.78
C GLY A 458 29.57 -49.90 -3.25
N ARG A 459 30.82 -50.13 -3.66
CA ARG A 459 31.11 -50.48 -5.05
C ARG A 459 31.85 -51.81 -5.12
N THR A 460 31.10 -52.90 -5.29
CA THR A 460 31.62 -54.19 -5.75
C THR A 460 30.97 -54.58 -7.07
N GLN A 461 31.82 -54.79 -8.07
CA GLN A 461 31.49 -55.33 -9.38
C GLN A 461 31.42 -56.88 -9.36
N LYS A 462 30.53 -57.40 -10.22
CA LYS A 462 30.50 -58.73 -10.89
C LYS A 462 30.24 -59.99 -10.04
N HIS A 463 29.16 -60.72 -10.35
CA HIS A 463 29.18 -61.86 -11.30
C HIS A 463 27.78 -62.48 -11.48
N GLU A 464 27.56 -63.08 -12.64
CA GLU A 464 26.39 -63.91 -13.02
C GLU A 464 26.25 -65.18 -12.16
N GLY A 465 25.01 -65.67 -12.00
CA GLY A 465 24.72 -67.01 -11.47
C GLY A 465 23.23 -67.25 -11.21
N HIS A 466 22.63 -68.19 -11.94
CA HIS A 466 21.25 -68.68 -11.84
C HIS A 466 20.87 -69.26 -10.46
N GLY A 467 19.57 -69.19 -10.10
CA GLY A 467 18.99 -70.13 -9.12
C GLY A 467 17.67 -69.71 -8.43
N GLN A 468 16.55 -70.19 -8.97
CA GLN A 468 15.30 -70.64 -8.31
C GLN A 468 14.60 -69.84 -7.18
N GLN A 469 13.36 -69.43 -7.52
CA GLN A 469 12.09 -69.45 -6.76
C GLN A 469 12.11 -69.71 -5.23
N LYS A 470 11.45 -68.81 -4.49
CA LYS A 470 10.26 -69.12 -3.66
C LYS A 470 9.50 -67.84 -3.26
N SER A 471 8.22 -68.06 -2.97
CA SER A 471 7.04 -67.19 -3.05
C SER A 471 6.65 -66.47 -1.75
N GLU A 472 6.15 -65.23 -1.91
CA GLU A 472 5.05 -64.51 -1.21
C GLU A 472 5.09 -64.21 0.32
N PRO A 473 4.28 -63.26 0.86
CA PRO A 473 3.48 -62.20 0.21
C PRO A 473 3.71 -60.76 0.75
N SER A 474 3.34 -59.79 -0.09
CA SER A 474 3.36 -58.35 0.13
C SER A 474 2.09 -57.87 0.88
N GLY A 475 2.29 -57.19 2.02
CA GLY A 475 1.24 -56.51 2.77
C GLY A 475 0.91 -55.13 2.19
N ARG A 476 -0.15 -55.06 1.39
CA ARG A 476 -0.71 -53.85 0.77
C ARG A 476 -1.49 -53.04 1.82
N LYS A 477 -0.99 -51.88 2.24
CA LYS A 477 -1.75 -50.91 3.04
C LYS A 477 -2.89 -50.31 2.21
N GLN A 478 -4.12 -50.52 2.65
CA GLN A 478 -5.34 -49.94 2.09
C GLN A 478 -5.42 -48.45 2.43
N SER A 479 -5.70 -47.62 1.42
CA SER A 479 -6.10 -46.23 1.58
C SER A 479 -7.54 -46.15 2.12
N PRO A 480 -7.86 -45.21 3.03
CA PRO A 480 -9.21 -45.06 3.56
C PRO A 480 -10.17 -44.50 2.51
N ALA A 481 -11.39 -45.05 2.51
CA ALA A 481 -12.47 -44.74 1.60
C ALA A 481 -12.97 -43.28 1.75
N LYS A 482 -13.29 -42.70 0.59
CA LYS A 482 -13.89 -41.36 0.44
C LYS A 482 -15.32 -41.38 1.01
N PRO A 483 -15.72 -40.39 1.84
CA PRO A 483 -17.09 -40.33 2.36
C PRO A 483 -18.10 -40.04 1.24
N PRO A 484 -19.34 -40.57 1.34
CA PRO A 484 -20.38 -40.36 0.34
C PRO A 484 -20.86 -38.90 0.32
N ALA A 485 -21.25 -38.45 -0.87
CA ALA A 485 -21.80 -37.12 -1.10
C ALA A 485 -23.13 -36.91 -0.35
N PRO A 486 -23.42 -35.70 0.16
CA PRO A 486 -24.69 -35.40 0.81
C PRO A 486 -25.86 -35.43 -0.17
N ALA A 487 -27.01 -35.89 0.31
CA ALA A 487 -28.25 -35.95 -0.45
C ALA A 487 -28.75 -34.55 -0.88
N PRO A 488 -29.40 -34.42 -2.06
CA PRO A 488 -29.94 -33.16 -2.52
C PRO A 488 -31.03 -32.63 -1.58
N ARG A 489 -31.01 -31.32 -1.32
CA ARG A 489 -32.04 -30.63 -0.53
C ARG A 489 -33.41 -30.71 -1.23
N PRO A 490 -34.51 -30.88 -0.48
CA PRO A 490 -35.86 -30.77 -1.04
C PRO A 490 -36.13 -29.34 -1.53
N ALA A 491 -36.85 -29.24 -2.66
CA ALA A 491 -37.27 -27.99 -3.25
C ALA A 491 -38.18 -27.19 -2.30
N ARG A 492 -38.01 -25.87 -2.29
CA ARG A 492 -38.82 -24.91 -1.54
C ARG A 492 -40.19 -24.80 -2.22
N PRO A 493 -41.32 -24.83 -1.48
CA PRO A 493 -42.63 -24.62 -2.09
C PRO A 493 -42.76 -23.17 -2.58
N GLU A 494 -43.28 -23.03 -3.79
CA GLU A 494 -43.68 -21.75 -4.39
C GLU A 494 -44.77 -21.09 -3.51
N SER A 495 -44.53 -19.85 -3.10
CA SER A 495 -45.55 -19.00 -2.49
C SER A 495 -46.52 -18.54 -3.57
N ALA A 496 -47.79 -18.95 -3.45
CA ALA A 496 -48.89 -18.43 -4.24
C ALA A 496 -49.21 -16.98 -3.85
N ASP A 497 -49.48 -16.17 -4.87
CA ASP A 497 -50.00 -14.81 -4.79
C ASP A 497 -51.32 -14.72 -3.98
N THR A 498 -51.39 -13.72 -3.10
CA THR A 498 -52.60 -12.97 -2.74
C THR A 498 -52.24 -11.54 -2.42
#